data_AF-A0A7C2U3W0-F1
#
_entry.id   AF-A0A7C2U3W0-F1
#
_cell.length_a   1.000
_cell.length_b   1.000
_cell.length_c   1.000
_cell.angle_alpha   90.00
_cell.angle_beta   90.00
_cell.angle_gamma   90.00
#
_symmetry.space_group_name_H-M   'P 1'
#
loop_
_entity.id
_entity.type
_entity.pdbx_description
1 polymer ?
#
loop_
_entity_poly.entity_id
_entity_poly.type
_entity_poly.pdbx_seq_one_letter_code
_entity_poly.pdbx_strand_id
1 'polypeptide(L)'
;MNVDTERHALPKSRIWAILLGPFVAFTAYLYFSRWPFDWANSATDIIVLLALVFGGAFGVARLPIRESARLMLAVTYLPLMVFILFFWAFGFLCMAFDLCL
;
A
#
# COMPACT_ATOMS: atom_id res chain seq x y z
N MET A 1 42.00 -14.21 -1.27
CA MET A 1 41.21 -12.96 -1.27
C MET A 1 39.75 -13.36 -1.33
N ASN A 2 39.12 -13.45 -0.17
CA ASN A 2 37.71 -13.78 -0.09
C ASN A 2 36.95 -12.48 -0.36
N VAL A 3 36.48 -12.32 -1.60
CA VAL A 3 35.52 -11.26 -1.95
C VAL A 3 34.20 -11.70 -1.35
N ASP A 4 34.11 -11.54 -0.03
CA ASP A 4 32.91 -11.80 0.72
C ASP A 4 31.83 -10.97 0.09
N THR A 5 30.91 -11.74 -0.46
CA THR A 5 29.75 -11.32 -1.19
C THR A 5 28.82 -10.67 -0.18
N GLU A 6 29.16 -9.48 0.31
CA GLU A 6 28.24 -8.54 0.93
C GLU A 6 27.27 -8.07 -0.15
N ARG A 7 26.46 -9.01 -0.66
CA ARG A 7 25.10 -8.71 -1.06
C ARG A 7 24.50 -8.09 0.20
N HIS A 8 24.48 -6.76 0.25
CA HIS A 8 23.66 -5.99 1.18
C HIS A 8 22.20 -6.43 0.95
N ALA A 9 21.85 -7.56 1.56
CA ALA A 9 20.49 -8.04 1.64
C ALA A 9 19.76 -6.93 2.39
N LEU A 10 18.89 -6.21 1.68
CA LEU A 10 18.06 -5.17 2.28
C LEU A 10 17.44 -5.75 3.56
N PRO A 11 17.60 -5.06 4.71
CA PRO A 11 17.11 -5.58 5.97
C PRO A 11 15.62 -5.89 5.81
N LYS A 12 15.18 -7.06 6.28
CA LYS A 12 13.79 -7.54 6.10
C LYS A 12 12.76 -6.47 6.50
N SER A 13 13.08 -5.64 7.49
CA SER A 13 12.27 -4.49 7.92
C SER A 13 11.98 -3.48 6.80
N ARG A 14 12.94 -3.19 5.91
CA ARG A 14 12.72 -2.31 4.75
C ARG A 14 11.80 -2.94 3.71
N ILE A 15 11.89 -4.26 3.49
CA ILE A 15 11.01 -4.97 2.56
C ILE A 15 9.57 -4.92 3.06
N TRP A 16 9.36 -5.22 4.35
CA TRP A 16 8.04 -5.11 4.99
C TRP A 16 7.52 -3.67 5.02
N ALA A 17 8.39 -2.67 5.24
CA ALA A 17 7.99 -1.27 5.19
C ALA A 17 7.57 -0.82 3.78
N ILE A 18 8.20 -1.33 2.72
CA ILE A 18 7.79 -1.04 1.33
C ILE A 18 6.48 -1.75 0.98
N LEU A 19 6.25 -2.95 1.52
CA LEU A 19 5.03 -3.73 1.31
C LEU A 19 3.83 -3.16 2.07
N LEU A 20 4.01 -2.86 3.36
CA LEU A 20 2.94 -2.43 4.26
C LEU A 20 2.82 -0.90 4.34
N GLY A 21 3.86 -0.15 3.98
CA GLY A 21 3.86 1.31 4.01
C GLY A 21 2.69 1.92 3.23
N PRO A 22 2.44 1.51 1.97
CA PRO A 22 1.30 1.98 1.20
C PRO A 22 -0.04 1.69 1.88
N PHE A 23 -0.16 0.50 2.48
CA PHE A 23 -1.37 0.08 3.20
C PHE A 23 -1.63 0.91 4.45
N VAL A 24 -0.60 1.08 5.30
CA VAL A 24 -0.70 1.86 6.53
C VAL A 24 -0.96 3.32 6.21
N ALA A 25 -0.29 3.87 5.19
CA ALA A 25 -0.48 5.25 4.75
C ALA A 25 -1.91 5.49 4.25
N PHE A 26 -2.46 4.57 3.44
CA PHE A 26 -3.83 4.70 2.94
C PHE A 26 -4.88 4.52 4.04
N THR A 27 -4.65 3.56 4.95
CA THR A 27 -5.54 3.34 6.08
C THR A 27 -5.56 4.55 7.01
N ALA A 28 -4.40 5.12 7.33
CA ALA A 28 -4.30 6.35 8.10
C ALA A 28 -4.97 7.52 7.35
N TYR A 29 -4.73 7.65 6.04
CA TYR A 29 -5.38 8.67 5.23
C TYR A 29 -6.90 8.56 5.31
N LEU A 30 -7.49 7.39 5.05
CA LEU A 30 -8.93 7.16 5.16
C LEU A 30 -9.46 7.47 6.56
N TYR A 31 -8.74 7.05 7.59
CA TYR A 31 -9.11 7.33 8.97
C TYR A 31 -9.22 8.84 9.19
N PHE A 32 -8.19 9.64 8.84
CA PHE A 32 -8.18 11.09 9.03
C PHE A 32 -9.02 11.89 8.01
N SER A 33 -9.22 11.36 6.81
CA SER A 33 -9.88 12.07 5.71
C SER A 33 -11.40 11.94 5.74
N ARG A 34 -11.91 10.84 6.31
CA ARG A 34 -13.34 10.54 6.43
C ARG A 34 -13.87 10.51 7.86
N TRP A 35 -13.00 10.36 8.86
CA TRP A 35 -13.39 10.28 10.27
C TRP A 35 -12.53 11.24 11.11
N PRO A 36 -13.09 12.17 11.92
CA PRO A 36 -14.49 12.54 12.12
C PRO A 36 -14.96 13.69 11.20
N PHE A 37 -14.10 14.16 10.28
CA PHE A 37 -14.43 15.23 9.35
C PHE A 37 -14.48 14.65 7.95
N ASP A 38 -15.56 14.91 7.22
CA ASP A 38 -15.74 14.45 5.84
C ASP A 38 -15.31 15.59 4.89
N TRP A 39 -14.00 15.82 4.81
CA TRP A 39 -13.42 16.97 4.09
C TRP A 39 -12.76 16.57 2.77
N ALA A 40 -12.54 15.27 2.54
CA ALA A 40 -11.88 14.76 1.35
C ALA A 40 -12.88 14.34 0.27
N ASN A 41 -12.71 14.92 -0.91
CA ASN A 41 -13.53 14.62 -2.08
C ASN A 41 -13.11 13.27 -2.71
N SER A 42 -14.04 12.54 -3.33
CA SER A 42 -13.79 11.21 -3.92
C SER A 42 -12.63 11.20 -4.94
N ALA A 43 -12.42 12.32 -5.63
CA ALA A 43 -11.30 12.50 -6.55
C ALA A 43 -9.93 12.49 -5.85
N THR A 44 -9.85 13.07 -4.65
CA THR A 44 -8.62 13.13 -3.85
C THR A 44 -8.24 11.75 -3.34
N ASP A 45 -9.22 10.94 -2.91
CA ASP A 45 -8.99 9.56 -2.49
C ASP A 45 -8.39 8.70 -3.62
N ILE A 46 -8.90 8.87 -4.86
CA ILE A 46 -8.40 8.14 -6.03
C ILE A 46 -6.95 8.54 -6.32
N ILE A 47 -6.60 9.82 -6.23
CA ILE A 47 -5.23 10.29 -6.45
C ILE A 47 -4.29 9.69 -5.40
N VAL A 48 -4.69 9.68 -4.11
CA VAL A 48 -3.89 9.09 -3.03
C VAL A 48 -3.76 7.58 -3.20
N LEU A 49 -4.85 6.89 -3.56
CA LEU A 49 -4.84 5.46 -3.87
C LEU A 49 -3.84 5.15 -5.00
N LEU A 50 -3.94 5.87 -6.13
CA LEU A 50 -3.05 5.68 -7.26
C LEU A 50 -1.58 5.97 -6.88
N ALA A 51 -1.32 7.06 -6.17
CA ALA A 51 0.04 7.41 -5.73
C ALA A 51 0.66 6.32 -4.84
N LEU A 52 -0.14 5.70 -3.95
CA LEU A 52 0.33 4.63 -3.07
C LEU A 52 0.48 3.29 -3.82
N VAL A 53 -0.44 2.95 -4.72
CA VAL A 53 -0.37 1.75 -5.56
C VAL A 53 0.88 1.81 -6.44
N PHE A 54 1.04 2.90 -7.21
CA PHE A 54 2.18 3.10 -8.10
C PHE A 54 3.49 3.28 -7.32
N GLY A 55 3.46 4.00 -6.20
CA GLY A 55 4.62 4.18 -5.33
C GLY A 55 5.14 2.85 -4.77
N GLY A 56 4.25 1.99 -4.27
CA GLY A 56 4.62 0.67 -3.78
C GLY A 56 5.05 -0.28 -4.91
N ALA A 57 4.35 -0.29 -6.04
CA ALA A 57 4.75 -1.08 -7.21
C ALA A 57 6.13 -0.67 -7.75
N PHE A 58 6.40 0.64 -7.81
CA PHE A 58 7.69 1.19 -8.21
C PHE A 58 8.79 0.86 -7.20
N GLY A 59 8.48 0.92 -5.90
CA GLY A 59 9.35 0.47 -4.83
C GLY A 59 9.73 -1.00 -5.01
N VAL A 60 8.75 -1.88 -5.23
CA VAL A 60 8.97 -3.32 -5.47
C VAL A 60 9.77 -3.58 -6.74
N ALA A 61 9.50 -2.84 -7.82
CA ALA A 61 10.22 -2.97 -9.09
C ALA A 61 11.69 -2.54 -9.00
N ARG A 62 12.02 -1.57 -8.13
CA ARG A 62 13.39 -1.10 -7.92
C ARG A 62 14.19 -1.92 -6.92
N LEU A 63 13.58 -2.88 -6.21
CA LEU A 63 14.33 -3.71 -5.27
C LEU A 63 15.28 -4.67 -6.02
N PRO A 64 16.58 -4.70 -5.68
CA PRO A 64 17.57 -5.60 -6.26
C PRO A 64 17.46 -7.02 -5.65
N ILE A 65 16.32 -7.69 -5.86
CA ILE A 65 16.02 -9.04 -5.34
C ILE A 65 15.91 -10.03 -6.49
N ARG A 66 16.10 -11.32 -6.20
CA ARG A 66 15.83 -12.44 -7.13
C ARG A 66 14.40 -12.36 -7.69
N GLU A 67 14.23 -12.75 -8.95
CA GLU A 67 12.94 -12.74 -9.66
C GLU A 67 11.84 -13.50 -8.89
N SER A 68 12.17 -14.65 -8.32
CA SER A 68 11.21 -15.44 -7.51
C SER A 68 10.70 -14.70 -6.28
N ALA A 69 11.56 -13.94 -5.60
CA ALA A 69 11.18 -13.12 -4.45
C ALA A 69 10.36 -11.90 -4.87
N ARG A 70 10.64 -11.31 -6.04
CA ARG A 70 9.84 -10.22 -6.61
C ARG A 70 8.43 -10.69 -6.97
N LEU A 71 8.30 -11.91 -7.51
CA LEU A 71 7.02 -12.55 -7.82
C LEU A 71 6.22 -12.82 -6.54
N MET A 72 6.85 -13.38 -5.50
CA MET A 72 6.21 -13.55 -4.19
C MET A 72 5.73 -12.21 -3.60
N LEU A 73 6.55 -11.16 -3.68
CA LEU A 73 6.16 -9.82 -3.23
C LEU A 73 4.95 -9.30 -4.00
N ALA A 74 4.94 -9.42 -5.34
CA ALA A 74 3.81 -8.99 -6.17
C ALA A 74 2.53 -9.76 -5.83
N VAL A 75 2.62 -11.08 -5.65
CA VAL A 75 1.50 -11.93 -5.24
C VAL A 75 0.99 -11.55 -3.85
N THR A 76 1.85 -11.07 -2.95
CA THR A 76 1.46 -10.60 -1.61
C THR A 76 0.89 -9.19 -1.63
N TYR A 77 1.38 -8.35 -2.55
CA TYR A 77 0.92 -6.97 -2.73
C TYR A 77 -0.50 -6.91 -3.34
N LEU A 78 -0.83 -7.86 -4.22
CA LEU A 78 -2.12 -7.94 -4.89
C LEU A 78 -3.32 -8.08 -3.92
N PRO A 79 -3.37 -9.03 -2.97
CA PRO A 79 -4.45 -9.12 -2.00
C PRO A 79 -4.49 -7.91 -1.05
N LEU A 80 -3.34 -7.32 -0.73
CA LEU A 80 -3.25 -6.06 0.02
C LEU A 80 -3.97 -4.92 -0.73
N MET A 81 -3.75 -4.79 -2.04
CA MET A 81 -4.44 -3.81 -2.87
C MET A 81 -5.94 -4.10 -2.98
N VAL A 82 -6.35 -5.36 -3.13
CA VAL A 82 -7.76 -5.76 -3.14
C VAL A 82 -8.45 -5.41 -1.82
N PHE A 83 -7.78 -5.67 -0.70
CA PHE A 83 -8.31 -5.34 0.63
C PHE A 83 -8.45 -3.82 0.83
N ILE A 84 -7.47 -3.03 0.38
CA ILE A 84 -7.57 -1.56 0.37
C ILE A 84 -8.77 -1.08 -0.45
N LEU A 85 -8.92 -1.60 -1.67
CA LEU A 85 -10.05 -1.28 -2.55
C LEU A 85 -11.38 -1.65 -1.90
N PHE A 86 -11.43 -2.79 -1.22
CA PHE A 86 -12.62 -3.22 -0.48
C PHE A 86 -12.93 -2.26 0.67
N PHE A 87 -11.95 -1.83 1.46
CA PHE A 87 -12.14 -0.84 2.53
C PHE A 87 -12.55 0.54 2.00
N TRP A 88 -11.94 0.98 0.90
CA TRP A 88 -12.33 2.22 0.25
C TRP A 88 -13.77 2.16 -0.28
N ALA A 89 -14.14 1.07 -0.96
CA ALA A 89 -15.49 0.85 -1.46
C ALA A 89 -16.49 0.73 -0.31
N PHE A 90 -16.13 0.04 0.78
CA PHE A 90 -16.98 -0.07 1.97
C PHE A 90 -17.19 1.28 2.65
N GLY A 91 -16.13 2.09 2.81
CA GLY A 91 -16.24 3.46 3.33
C GLY A 91 -17.11 4.35 2.43
N PHE A 92 -16.96 4.23 1.11
CA PHE A 92 -17.81 4.91 0.13
C PHE A 92 -19.28 4.46 0.24
N LEU A 93 -19.52 3.16 0.38
CA LEU A 93 -20.86 2.60 0.55
C LEU A 93 -21.51 3.09 1.84
N CYS A 94 -20.75 3.10 2.94
CA CYS A 94 -21.23 3.55 4.24
C CYS A 94 -21.68 5.02 4.21
N MET A 95 -20.94 5.89 3.52
CA MET A 95 -21.37 7.27 3.25
C MET A 95 -22.59 7.33 2.33
N ALA A 96 -22.57 6.59 1.22
CA ALA A 96 -23.63 6.67 0.21
C ALA A 96 -24.99 6.22 0.74
N PHE A 97 -25.01 5.36 1.77
CA PHE A 97 -26.21 4.80 2.36
C PHE A 97 -26.52 5.31 3.77
N ASP A 98 -25.77 6.28 4.30
CA ASP A 98 -25.93 6.78 5.69
C ASP A 98 -25.95 5.65 6.74
N LEU A 99 -25.26 4.54 6.43
CA LEU A 99 -25.25 3.32 7.24
C LEU A 99 -24.21 3.35 8.35
N CYS A 100 -23.30 4.32 8.31
CA CYS A 100 -22.30 4.58 9.32
C CYS A 100 -22.80 5.73 10.22
N LEU A 101 -23.43 5.34 11.33
CA LEU A 101 -23.88 6.18 12.46
C LEU A 101 -22.91 7.30 12.86
#